data_AF-A0A1M6P1J0-F1
#
_entry.id   AF-A0A1M6P1J0-F1
#
_cell.length_a   1.000
_cell.length_b   1.000
_cell.length_c   1.000
_cell.angle_alpha   90.00
_cell.angle_beta   90.00
_cell.angle_gamma   90.00
#
_symmetry.space_group_name_H-M   'P 1'
#
loop_
_entity.id
_entity.type
_entity.pdbx_description
1 polymer ?
#
loop_
_entity_poly.entity_id
_entity_poly.type
_entity_poly.pdbx_seq_one_letter_code
_entity_poly.pdbx_strand_id
1 'polypeptide(L)'
;MMEVIDVFNKKVKEIILKENVYCVLLIGAGAKTEFENFYLLNDIDLFIITKDRNCFEREVVDIDGVSFDISYMSLDLLKKSILEKNSLIITALSNYKCIYNIGTKIDKLLDEIKRIYILGPEPIRREELDYIRFKLFKDYEDILTRLDDEITACFLVNNLFKSILISYFKLNRIWIPKDKKILREIEKLDLDLFSVCKEFLQENSINKKITILLEILDYVLKPFGGYLKYWNRGKFLLK
;
A
#
# COMPACT_ATOMS: atom_id res chain seq x y z
N MET A 1 1.74 34.57 9.99
CA MET A 1 1.51 33.12 9.79
C MET A 1 2.75 32.44 10.32
N MET A 2 2.62 31.46 11.22
CA MET A 2 3.80 30.70 11.68
C MET A 2 4.36 29.90 10.51
N GLU A 3 5.68 29.71 10.46
CA GLU A 3 6.27 28.82 9.47
C GLU A 3 5.85 27.37 9.76
N VAL A 4 5.70 26.56 8.71
CA VAL A 4 5.23 25.16 8.84
C VAL A 4 6.11 24.37 9.81
N ILE A 5 7.41 24.64 9.83
CA ILE A 5 8.37 23.99 10.73
C ILE A 5 8.14 24.36 12.21
N ASP A 6 7.73 25.60 12.50
CA ASP A 6 7.43 26.03 13.86
C ASP A 6 6.17 25.34 14.39
N VAL A 7 5.14 25.23 13.55
CA VAL A 7 3.90 24.52 13.86
C VAL A 7 4.20 23.03 14.10
N PHE A 8 5.00 22.42 13.24
CA PHE A 8 5.48 21.05 13.41
C PHE A 8 6.20 20.84 14.76
N ASN A 9 7.20 21.67 15.05
CA ASN A 9 7.98 21.58 16.29
C ASN A 9 7.09 21.76 17.53
N LYS A 10 6.14 22.70 17.48
CA LYS A 10 5.16 22.94 18.55
C LYS A 10 4.29 21.72 18.80
N LYS A 11 3.71 21.11 17.75
CA LYS A 11 2.85 19.92 17.87
C LYS A 11 3.63 18.70 18.35
N VAL A 12 4.85 18.47 17.84
CA VAL A 12 5.73 17.38 18.32
C VAL A 12 6.06 17.55 19.81
N LYS A 13 6.43 18.77 20.23
CA LYS A 13 6.72 19.06 21.64
C LYS A 13 5.50 18.82 22.53
N GLU A 14 4.31 19.23 22.09
CA GLU A 14 3.05 18.97 22.79
C GLU A 14 2.81 17.46 22.97
N ILE A 15 2.95 16.67 21.90
CA ILE A 15 2.79 15.22 21.93
C ILE A 15 3.76 14.60 22.95
N ILE A 16 5.05 14.95 22.89
CA ILE A 16 6.06 14.40 23.81
C ILE A 16 5.71 14.68 25.27
N LEU A 17 5.19 15.88 25.57
CA LEU A 17 4.85 16.28 26.93
C LEU A 17 3.55 15.64 27.45
N LYS A 18 2.57 15.38 26.58
CA LYS A 18 1.22 14.95 26.99
C LYS A 18 0.96 13.45 26.84
N GLU A 19 1.61 12.77 25.89
CA GLU A 19 1.18 11.45 25.41
C GLU A 19 2.00 10.27 25.96
N ASN A 20 2.86 10.49 26.97
CA ASN A 20 3.80 9.50 27.51
C ASN A 20 4.40 8.60 26.42
N VAL A 21 5.23 9.19 25.57
CA VAL A 21 5.69 8.57 24.32
C VAL A 21 7.00 7.80 24.51
N TYR A 22 7.13 6.66 23.80
CA TYR A 22 8.42 6.02 23.54
C TYR A 22 9.12 6.63 22.34
N CYS A 23 8.36 6.94 21.27
CA CYS A 23 8.93 7.34 20.00
C CYS A 23 7.95 8.21 19.21
N VAL A 24 8.50 9.20 18.50
CA VAL A 24 7.82 10.00 17.49
C VAL A 24 8.54 9.77 16.16
N LEU A 25 7.80 9.23 15.20
CA LEU A 25 8.30 8.97 13.85
C LEU A 25 7.57 9.87 12.87
N LEU A 26 8.33 10.54 12.01
CA LEU A 26 7.80 11.15 10.82
C LEU A 26 7.79 10.10 9.71
N ILE A 27 6.64 9.92 9.08
CA ILE A 27 6.44 8.92 8.02
C ILE A 27 5.98 9.61 6.73
N GLY A 28 5.55 8.83 5.74
CA GLY A 28 4.94 9.39 4.53
C GLY A 28 5.91 10.21 3.68
N ALA A 29 5.42 11.32 3.12
CA ALA A 29 6.25 12.22 2.29
C ALA A 29 7.26 12.98 3.15
N GLY A 30 6.87 13.43 4.35
CA GLY A 30 7.72 14.17 5.27
C GLY A 30 9.00 13.42 5.64
N ALA A 31 8.97 12.08 5.74
CA ALA A 31 10.16 11.27 6.01
C ALA A 31 11.27 11.40 4.95
N LYS A 32 10.97 11.90 3.74
CA LYS A 32 11.91 12.08 2.62
C LYS A 32 12.18 13.54 2.29
N THR A 33 11.55 14.46 3.02
CA THR A 33 11.63 15.90 2.77
C THR A 33 12.50 16.52 3.84
N GLU A 34 13.44 17.38 3.44
CA GLU A 34 14.19 18.17 4.40
C GLU A 34 13.29 19.19 5.10
N PHE A 35 13.57 19.49 6.37
CA PHE A 35 12.69 20.31 7.21
C PHE A 35 12.40 21.70 6.61
N GLU A 36 13.39 22.29 5.95
CA GLU A 36 13.26 23.58 5.24
C GLU A 36 12.20 23.54 4.13
N ASN A 37 11.90 22.37 3.58
CA ASN A 37 10.96 22.16 2.48
C ASN A 37 9.59 21.65 2.93
N PHE A 38 9.28 21.70 4.23
CA PHE A 38 7.98 21.24 4.75
C PHE A 38 6.79 22.03 4.21
N TYR A 39 7.00 23.26 3.75
CA TYR A 39 5.97 24.08 3.11
C TYR A 39 5.45 23.48 1.77
N LEU A 40 6.15 22.50 1.20
CA LEU A 40 5.72 21.77 0.00
C LEU A 40 4.83 20.56 0.31
N LEU A 41 4.68 20.19 1.59
CA LEU A 41 3.88 19.05 2.00
C LEU A 41 2.40 19.42 2.05
N ASN A 42 1.54 18.52 1.57
CA ASN A 42 0.09 18.66 1.73
C ASN A 42 -0.34 18.36 3.18
N ASP A 43 0.32 17.39 3.79
CA ASP A 43 0.07 16.88 5.14
C ASP A 43 1.38 16.37 5.77
N ILE A 44 1.43 16.40 7.10
CA ILE A 44 2.50 15.83 7.90
C ILE A 44 1.99 14.55 8.57
N ASP A 45 2.46 13.40 8.08
CA ASP A 45 2.14 12.10 8.67
C ASP A 45 3.07 11.79 9.86
N LEU A 46 2.51 11.60 11.05
CA LEU A 46 3.24 11.18 12.24
C LEU A 46 2.78 9.81 12.74
N PHE A 47 3.71 9.03 13.28
CA PHE A 47 3.43 7.77 13.95
C PHE A 47 4.06 7.76 15.33
N ILE A 48 3.21 7.66 16.36
CA ILE A 48 3.57 7.80 17.76
C ILE A 48 3.46 6.45 18.43
N ILE A 49 4.55 6.01 19.07
CA ILE A 49 4.57 4.80 19.89
C ILE A 49 4.46 5.25 21.34
N THR A 50 3.38 4.88 22.03
CA THR A 50 3.08 5.31 23.40
C THR A 50 3.25 4.18 24.43
N LYS A 51 3.36 4.55 25.72
CA LYS A 51 3.46 3.58 26.81
C LYS A 51 2.12 2.98 27.23
N ASP A 52 1.08 3.81 27.30
CA ASP A 52 -0.12 3.49 28.11
C ASP A 52 -1.41 3.30 27.29
N ARG A 53 -1.32 3.21 25.96
CA ARG A 53 -2.50 2.99 25.10
C ARG A 53 -2.83 1.51 24.94
N ASN A 54 -4.11 1.19 24.76
CA ASN A 54 -4.61 -0.18 24.57
C ASN A 54 -5.18 -0.44 23.17
N CYS A 55 -5.32 0.60 22.34
CA CYS A 55 -5.82 0.51 20.97
C CYS A 55 -4.97 1.36 20.00
N PHE A 56 -5.23 1.16 18.71
CA PHE A 56 -4.73 2.05 17.65
C PHE A 56 -5.69 3.22 17.50
N GLU A 57 -5.14 4.44 17.48
CA GLU A 57 -5.92 5.68 17.34
C GLU A 57 -5.34 6.53 16.23
N ARG A 58 -6.20 7.35 15.61
CA ARG A 58 -5.80 8.26 14.53
C ARG A 58 -6.46 9.61 14.73
N GLU A 59 -5.66 10.66 14.59
CA GLU A 59 -6.07 12.06 14.67
C GLU A 59 -5.74 12.72 13.33
N VAL A 60 -6.73 13.35 12.70
CA VAL A 60 -6.51 14.23 11.55
C VAL A 60 -6.89 15.64 11.98
N VAL A 61 -5.93 16.55 12.01
CA VAL A 61 -6.10 17.89 12.59
C VAL A 61 -5.38 18.93 11.74
N ASP A 62 -5.99 20.11 11.60
CA ASP A 62 -5.34 21.29 11.04
C ASP A 62 -4.94 22.22 12.18
N ILE A 63 -3.68 22.66 12.19
CA ILE A 63 -3.14 23.59 13.18
C ILE A 63 -2.47 24.71 12.41
N ASP A 64 -2.99 25.93 12.54
CA ASP A 64 -2.42 27.12 11.89
C ASP A 64 -2.22 26.95 10.37
N GLY A 65 -3.10 26.19 9.69
CA GLY A 65 -3.03 25.91 8.25
C GLY A 65 -2.11 24.75 7.87
N VAL A 66 -1.58 24.01 8.83
CA VAL A 66 -0.78 22.79 8.63
C VAL A 66 -1.61 21.56 8.97
N SER A 67 -1.85 20.71 7.99
CA SER A 67 -2.57 19.45 8.17
C SER A 67 -1.66 18.36 8.73
N PHE A 68 -2.10 17.68 9.79
CA PHE A 68 -1.44 16.53 10.39
C PHE A 68 -2.33 15.29 10.30
N ASP A 69 -1.72 14.16 10.00
CA ASP A 69 -2.31 12.82 10.14
C ASP A 69 -1.46 12.02 11.12
N ILE A 70 -1.97 11.82 12.33
CA ILE A 70 -1.21 11.29 13.45
C ILE A 70 -1.80 9.95 13.87
N SER A 71 -1.00 8.91 13.76
CA SER A 71 -1.34 7.57 14.24
C SER A 71 -0.68 7.31 15.59
N TYR A 72 -1.45 6.83 16.56
CA TYR A 72 -0.97 6.47 17.89
C TYR A 72 -1.14 4.96 18.09
N MET A 73 -0.09 4.32 18.58
CA MET A 73 -0.09 2.87 18.83
C MET A 73 0.73 2.56 20.07
N SER A 74 0.30 1.57 20.86
CA SER A 74 1.10 1.09 21.97
C SER A 74 2.23 0.17 21.54
N LEU A 75 3.26 0.06 22.38
CA LEU A 75 4.38 -0.84 22.13
C LEU A 75 3.95 -2.30 21.93
N ASP A 76 2.94 -2.76 22.66
CA ASP A 76 2.48 -4.15 22.56
C ASP A 76 1.66 -4.41 21.29
N LEU A 77 0.86 -3.43 20.85
CA LEU A 77 0.20 -3.50 19.55
C LEU A 77 1.20 -3.47 18.40
N LEU A 78 2.29 -2.71 18.52
CA LEU A 78 3.37 -2.72 17.54
C LEU A 78 4.01 -4.10 17.42
N LYS A 79 4.40 -4.72 18.55
CA LYS A 79 4.96 -6.08 18.56
C LYS A 79 3.99 -7.09 17.94
N LYS A 80 2.70 -7.01 18.29
CA LYS A 80 1.67 -7.87 17.72
C LYS A 80 1.57 -7.68 16.21
N SER A 81 1.58 -6.43 15.74
CA SER A 81 1.54 -6.10 14.31
C SER A 81 2.76 -6.61 13.54
N ILE A 82 3.94 -6.60 14.16
CA ILE A 82 5.17 -7.18 13.60
C ILE A 82 5.03 -8.70 13.47
N LEU A 83 4.58 -9.37 14.54
CA LEU A 83 4.38 -10.82 14.57
C LEU A 83 3.36 -11.28 13.51
N GLU A 84 2.25 -10.55 13.39
CA GLU A 84 1.18 -10.80 12.42
C GLU A 84 1.52 -10.31 11.01
N LYS A 85 2.68 -9.64 10.83
CA LYS A 85 3.12 -9.02 9.57
C LYS A 85 2.03 -8.12 8.97
N ASN A 86 1.41 -7.29 9.81
CA ASN A 86 0.34 -6.39 9.41
C ASN A 86 0.81 -5.43 8.32
N SER A 87 0.25 -5.54 7.11
CA SER A 87 0.71 -4.80 5.94
C SER A 87 0.69 -3.28 6.13
N LEU A 88 -0.32 -2.74 6.82
CA LEU A 88 -0.45 -1.30 7.05
C LEU A 88 0.71 -0.79 7.90
N ILE A 89 1.04 -1.49 8.98
CA ILE A 89 2.12 -1.10 9.88
C ILE A 89 3.49 -1.30 9.24
N ILE A 90 3.72 -2.46 8.62
CA ILE A 90 4.99 -2.75 7.95
C ILE A 90 5.27 -1.73 6.85
N THR A 91 4.28 -1.40 6.01
CA THR A 91 4.47 -0.43 4.93
C THR A 91 4.63 1.00 5.44
N ALA A 92 3.82 1.42 6.42
CA ALA A 92 3.89 2.78 6.98
C ALA A 92 5.22 3.05 7.68
N LEU A 93 5.76 2.06 8.39
CA LEU A 93 6.99 2.17 9.18
C LEU A 93 8.23 1.64 8.46
N SER A 94 8.13 1.22 7.19
CA SER A 94 9.29 0.80 6.40
C SER A 94 10.27 1.93 6.10
N ASN A 95 9.75 3.16 6.00
CA ASN A 95 10.52 4.36 5.71
C ASN A 95 10.06 5.51 6.60
N TYR A 96 10.87 5.83 7.60
CA TYR A 96 10.60 6.86 8.59
C TYR A 96 11.83 7.72 8.87
N LYS A 97 11.61 8.92 9.39
CA LYS A 97 12.62 9.77 10.05
C LYS A 97 12.30 9.79 11.54
N CYS A 98 13.26 9.40 12.38
CA CYS A 98 13.08 9.42 13.83
C CYS A 98 13.18 10.86 14.34
N ILE A 99 12.13 11.36 14.99
CA ILE A 99 12.07 12.72 15.54
C ILE A 99 12.39 12.71 17.03
N TYR A 100 11.93 11.68 17.74
CA TYR A 100 12.16 11.50 19.17
C TYR A 100 12.18 10.02 19.50
N ASN A 101 13.13 9.57 20.32
CA ASN A 101 13.19 8.20 20.83
C ASN A 101 13.89 8.18 22.20
N ILE A 102 13.28 7.51 23.19
CA ILE A 102 13.82 7.39 24.55
C ILE A 102 14.47 6.04 24.86
N GLY A 103 14.61 5.11 23.91
CA GLY A 103 15.34 3.86 24.20
C GLY A 103 15.58 2.89 23.05
N THR A 104 16.61 2.06 23.24
CA THR A 104 17.12 1.08 22.26
C THR A 104 16.16 -0.07 21.94
N LYS A 105 15.10 -0.26 22.75
CA LYS A 105 14.09 -1.30 22.52
C LYS A 105 13.25 -1.02 21.27
N ILE A 106 12.97 0.25 20.98
CA ILE A 106 12.19 0.66 19.81
C ILE A 106 13.02 0.45 18.54
N ASP A 107 14.31 0.79 18.56
CA ASP A 107 15.18 0.67 17.40
C ASP A 107 15.19 -0.76 16.85
N LYS A 108 15.32 -1.76 17.73
CA LYS A 108 15.29 -3.18 17.33
C LYS A 108 13.98 -3.58 16.62
N LEU A 109 12.84 -3.05 17.08
CA LEU A 109 11.54 -3.34 16.45
C LEU A 109 11.40 -2.63 15.10
N LEU A 110 11.90 -1.40 14.98
CA LEU A 110 11.88 -0.66 13.71
C LEU A 110 12.82 -1.27 12.68
N ASP A 111 13.98 -1.77 13.10
CA ASP A 111 14.90 -2.54 12.25
C ASP A 111 14.27 -3.86 11.79
N GLU A 112 13.55 -4.53 12.68
CA GLU A 112 12.78 -5.73 12.32
C GLU A 112 11.70 -5.42 11.28
N ILE A 113 10.98 -4.31 11.41
CA ILE A 113 10.00 -3.86 10.41
C ILE A 113 10.67 -3.63 9.05
N LYS A 114 11.81 -2.93 9.01
CA LYS A 114 12.56 -2.72 7.75
C LYS A 114 12.97 -4.05 7.13
N ARG A 115 13.45 -5.00 7.93
CA ARG A 115 13.81 -6.35 7.47
C ARG A 115 12.60 -7.09 6.89
N ILE A 116 11.45 -7.07 7.58
CA ILE A 116 10.21 -7.69 7.08
C ILE A 116 9.74 -7.02 5.79
N TYR A 117 9.85 -5.70 5.69
CA TYR A 117 9.51 -4.98 4.47
C TYR A 117 10.36 -5.42 3.28
N ILE A 118 11.69 -5.50 3.46
CA ILE A 118 12.64 -5.94 2.42
C ILE A 118 12.40 -7.40 2.02
N LEU A 119 12.11 -8.28 2.98
CA LEU A 119 11.82 -9.70 2.69
C LEU A 119 10.50 -9.92 1.93
N GLY A 120 9.60 -8.93 1.97
CA GLY A 120 8.27 -9.02 1.39
C GLY A 120 7.31 -9.92 2.17
N PRO A 121 6.02 -9.96 1.77
CA PRO A 121 5.06 -10.92 2.31
C PRO A 121 5.47 -12.39 2.09
N GLU A 122 4.82 -13.25 2.86
CA GLU A 122 4.98 -14.70 2.72
C GLU A 122 4.59 -15.18 1.32
N PRO A 123 5.24 -16.23 0.80
CA PRO A 123 4.81 -16.87 -0.43
C PRO A 123 3.35 -17.31 -0.32
N ILE A 124 2.58 -17.04 -1.37
CA ILE A 124 1.23 -17.56 -1.48
C ILE A 124 1.25 -19.08 -1.66
N ARG A 125 0.21 -19.75 -1.18
CA ARG A 125 0.05 -21.19 -1.38
C ARG A 125 -0.31 -21.49 -2.83
N ARG A 126 -0.06 -22.72 -3.28
CA ARG A 126 -0.38 -23.14 -4.65
C ARG A 126 -1.86 -22.97 -4.99
N GLU A 127 -2.75 -23.30 -4.05
CA GLU A 127 -4.19 -23.15 -4.25
C GLU A 127 -4.60 -21.68 -4.41
N GLU A 128 -3.89 -20.78 -3.74
CA GLU A 128 -4.11 -19.34 -3.87
C GLU A 128 -3.57 -18.78 -5.18
N LEU A 129 -2.41 -19.28 -5.62
CA LEU A 129 -1.90 -18.98 -6.95
C LEU A 129 -2.89 -19.42 -8.03
N ASP A 130 -3.35 -20.66 -7.98
CA ASP A 130 -4.33 -21.18 -8.94
C ASP A 130 -5.62 -20.38 -8.89
N TYR A 131 -6.09 -20.00 -7.70
CA TYR A 131 -7.29 -19.17 -7.53
C TYR A 131 -7.12 -17.80 -8.19
N ILE A 132 -5.98 -17.12 -8.03
CA ILE A 132 -5.72 -15.83 -8.70
C ILE A 132 -5.76 -16.00 -10.22
N ARG A 133 -5.05 -17.01 -10.74
CA ARG A 133 -4.98 -17.31 -12.18
C ARG A 133 -6.37 -17.60 -12.77
N PHE A 134 -7.20 -18.33 -12.03
CA PHE A 134 -8.56 -18.66 -12.44
C PHE A 134 -9.50 -17.45 -12.34
N LYS A 135 -9.51 -16.76 -11.19
CA LYS A 135 -10.43 -15.66 -10.92
C LYS A 135 -10.24 -14.51 -11.90
N LEU A 136 -9.00 -14.07 -12.14
CA LEU A 136 -8.73 -12.97 -13.06
C LEU A 136 -9.14 -13.30 -14.50
N PHE A 137 -8.93 -14.55 -14.94
CA PHE A 137 -9.37 -14.98 -16.26
C PHE A 137 -10.88 -15.10 -16.37
N LYS A 138 -11.57 -15.56 -15.32
CA LYS A 138 -13.03 -15.58 -15.29
C LYS A 138 -13.62 -14.18 -15.33
N ASP A 139 -13.02 -13.23 -14.62
CA ASP A 139 -13.44 -11.83 -14.66
C ASP A 139 -13.25 -11.24 -16.07
N TYR A 140 -12.20 -11.65 -16.79
CA TYR A 140 -12.00 -11.29 -18.19
C TYR A 140 -13.09 -11.88 -19.09
N GLU A 141 -13.42 -13.16 -18.96
CA GLU A 141 -14.51 -13.79 -19.71
C GLU A 141 -15.87 -13.14 -19.41
N ASP A 142 -16.11 -12.78 -18.15
CA ASP A 142 -17.32 -12.08 -17.72
C ASP A 142 -17.47 -10.70 -18.40
N ILE A 143 -16.38 -9.99 -18.66
CA ILE A 143 -16.39 -8.74 -19.44
C ILE A 143 -16.85 -9.00 -20.88
N LEU A 144 -16.33 -10.04 -21.52
CA LEU A 144 -16.65 -10.36 -22.92
C LEU A 144 -18.13 -10.69 -23.14
N THR A 145 -18.81 -11.18 -22.10
CA THR A 145 -20.24 -11.49 -22.15
C THR A 145 -21.16 -10.28 -21.95
N ARG A 146 -20.60 -9.10 -21.66
CA ARG A 146 -21.34 -7.87 -21.30
C ARG A 146 -21.05 -6.70 -22.23
N LEU A 147 -20.55 -6.97 -23.43
CA LEU A 147 -20.20 -5.93 -24.41
C LEU A 147 -21.40 -5.15 -24.94
N ASP A 148 -22.61 -5.68 -24.76
CA ASP A 148 -23.88 -5.02 -25.07
C ASP A 148 -24.25 -3.92 -24.06
N ASP A 149 -23.70 -3.97 -22.83
CA ASP A 149 -23.80 -2.92 -21.82
C ASP A 149 -22.44 -2.23 -21.63
N GLU A 150 -22.22 -1.18 -22.44
CA GLU A 150 -20.95 -0.45 -22.48
C GLU A 150 -20.56 0.16 -21.11
N ILE A 151 -21.54 0.61 -20.32
CA ILE A 151 -21.28 1.21 -19.00
C ILE A 151 -20.76 0.13 -18.05
N THR A 152 -21.45 -1.01 -17.99
CA THR A 152 -21.03 -2.14 -17.15
C THR A 152 -19.69 -2.71 -17.62
N ALA A 153 -19.50 -2.88 -18.93
CA ALA A 153 -18.22 -3.33 -19.49
C ALA A 153 -17.08 -2.39 -19.10
N CYS A 154 -17.27 -1.07 -19.22
CA CYS A 154 -16.28 -0.07 -18.83
C CYS A 154 -15.94 -0.16 -17.34
N PHE A 155 -16.94 -0.29 -16.46
CA PHE A 155 -16.72 -0.47 -15.03
C PHE A 155 -15.91 -1.74 -14.72
N LEU A 156 -16.30 -2.88 -15.30
CA LEU A 156 -15.64 -4.17 -15.07
C LEU A 156 -14.19 -4.19 -15.59
N VAL A 157 -13.93 -3.60 -16.76
CA VAL A 157 -12.59 -3.47 -17.35
C VAL A 157 -11.63 -2.74 -16.41
N ASN A 158 -12.05 -1.61 -15.83
CA ASN A 158 -11.21 -0.85 -14.89
C ASN A 158 -11.01 -1.59 -13.56
N ASN A 159 -12.03 -2.31 -13.09
CA ASN A 159 -11.93 -3.12 -11.87
C ASN A 159 -10.97 -4.31 -12.03
N LEU A 160 -11.04 -4.98 -13.18
CA LEU A 160 -10.13 -6.08 -13.49
C LEU A 160 -8.71 -5.57 -13.67
N PHE A 161 -8.50 -4.43 -14.33
CA PHE A 161 -7.20 -3.78 -14.41
C PHE A 161 -6.59 -3.58 -13.02
N LYS A 162 -7.31 -2.96 -12.08
CA LYS A 162 -6.86 -2.81 -10.69
C LYS A 162 -6.55 -4.16 -10.03
N SER A 163 -7.40 -5.16 -10.24
CA SER A 163 -7.23 -6.50 -9.65
C SER A 163 -6.00 -7.23 -10.17
N ILE A 164 -5.66 -7.08 -11.45
CA ILE A 164 -4.44 -7.60 -12.06
C ILE A 164 -3.21 -6.95 -11.43
N LEU A 165 -3.20 -5.61 -11.27
CA LEU A 165 -2.07 -4.90 -10.67
C LEU A 165 -1.86 -5.28 -9.19
N ILE A 166 -2.94 -5.43 -8.42
CA ILE A 166 -2.85 -5.91 -7.03
C ILE A 166 -2.27 -7.34 -7.01
N SER A 167 -2.71 -8.19 -7.94
CA SER A 167 -2.22 -9.56 -8.06
C SER A 167 -0.75 -9.61 -8.44
N TYR A 168 -0.27 -8.70 -9.30
CA TYR A 168 1.15 -8.58 -9.62
C TYR A 168 2.01 -8.43 -8.37
N PHE A 169 1.68 -7.50 -7.46
CA PHE A 169 2.45 -7.34 -6.22
C PHE A 169 2.40 -8.61 -5.35
N LYS A 170 1.22 -9.22 -5.23
CA LYS A 170 1.05 -10.42 -4.43
C LYS A 170 1.85 -11.62 -4.97
N LEU A 171 1.80 -11.85 -6.28
CA LEU A 171 2.50 -12.93 -6.95
C LEU A 171 4.02 -12.77 -6.85
N ASN A 172 4.50 -11.53 -6.90
CA ASN A 172 5.93 -11.19 -6.78
C ASN A 172 6.40 -11.02 -5.32
N ARG A 173 5.55 -11.33 -4.33
CA ARG A 173 5.85 -11.17 -2.89
C ARG A 173 6.31 -9.75 -2.55
N ILE A 174 5.57 -8.76 -3.04
CA ILE A 174 5.78 -7.36 -2.75
C ILE A 174 4.58 -6.85 -1.94
N TRP A 175 4.85 -6.03 -0.93
CA TRP A 175 3.79 -5.38 -0.18
C TRP A 175 2.95 -4.50 -1.10
N ILE A 176 1.64 -4.74 -1.13
CA ILE A 176 0.71 -3.98 -1.98
C ILE A 176 0.74 -2.50 -1.55
N PRO A 177 1.16 -1.57 -2.41
CA PRO A 177 1.19 -0.16 -2.09
C PRO A 177 -0.23 0.42 -2.01
N LYS A 178 -0.36 1.62 -1.40
CA LYS A 178 -1.60 2.40 -1.46
C LYS A 178 -2.00 2.62 -2.93
N ASP A 179 -3.31 2.63 -3.23
CA ASP A 179 -3.85 2.77 -4.59
C ASP A 179 -3.16 3.85 -5.43
N LYS A 180 -3.03 5.08 -4.89
CA LYS A 180 -2.38 6.22 -5.57
C LYS A 180 -0.89 6.03 -5.90
N LYS A 181 -0.26 4.98 -5.38
CA LYS A 181 1.16 4.65 -5.59
C LYS A 181 1.37 3.42 -6.47
N ILE A 182 0.32 2.64 -6.79
CA ILE A 182 0.43 1.39 -7.56
C ILE A 182 1.24 1.56 -8.84
N LEU A 183 0.83 2.47 -9.72
CA LEU A 183 1.48 2.67 -11.03
C LEU A 183 2.93 3.14 -10.89
N ARG A 184 3.20 4.03 -9.93
CA ARG A 184 4.55 4.54 -9.67
C ARG A 184 5.48 3.46 -9.11
N GLU A 185 4.97 2.53 -8.31
CA GLU A 185 5.80 1.41 -7.86
C GLU A 185 6.01 0.39 -8.98
N ILE A 186 5.01 0.15 -9.84
CA ILE A 186 5.21 -0.68 -11.06
C ILE A 186 6.27 -0.05 -11.96
N GLU A 187 6.22 1.25 -12.25
CA GLU A 187 7.22 1.96 -13.06
C GLU A 187 8.66 1.72 -12.58
N LYS A 188 8.89 1.64 -11.26
CA LYS A 188 10.23 1.37 -10.72
C LYS A 188 10.65 -0.09 -10.81
N LEU A 189 9.69 -1.00 -10.75
CA LEU A 189 9.93 -2.44 -10.66
C LEU A 189 9.97 -3.11 -12.03
N ASP A 190 9.15 -2.62 -12.97
CA ASP A 190 8.84 -3.25 -14.25
C ASP A 190 8.34 -2.21 -15.25
N LEU A 191 9.29 -1.60 -15.97
CA LEU A 191 9.01 -0.55 -16.95
C LEU A 191 8.18 -1.07 -18.14
N ASP A 192 8.33 -2.34 -18.51
CA ASP A 192 7.59 -2.94 -19.62
C ASP A 192 6.11 -3.08 -19.24
N LEU A 193 5.82 -3.63 -18.06
CA LEU A 193 4.44 -3.68 -17.54
C LEU A 193 3.85 -2.27 -17.40
N PHE A 194 4.63 -1.30 -16.91
CA PHE A 194 4.17 0.08 -16.80
C PHE A 194 3.80 0.68 -18.16
N SER A 195 4.59 0.40 -19.20
CA SER A 195 4.32 0.88 -20.56
C SER A 195 2.96 0.41 -21.07
N VAL A 196 2.63 -0.87 -20.90
CA VAL A 196 1.33 -1.42 -21.32
C VAL A 196 0.19 -0.89 -20.43
N CYS A 197 0.43 -0.70 -19.13
CA CYS A 197 -0.54 -0.05 -18.24
C CYS A 197 -0.87 1.38 -18.66
N LYS A 198 0.14 2.13 -19.14
CA LYS A 198 -0.04 3.50 -19.63
C LYS A 198 -0.90 3.51 -20.90
N GLU A 199 -0.66 2.57 -21.82
CA GLU A 199 -1.48 2.40 -23.02
C GLU A 199 -2.96 2.13 -22.66
N PHE A 200 -3.21 1.21 -21.74
CA PHE A 200 -4.56 0.91 -21.24
C PHE A 200 -5.28 2.16 -20.70
N LEU A 201 -4.59 3.00 -19.93
CA LEU A 201 -5.16 4.19 -19.31
C LEU A 201 -5.43 5.33 -20.31
N GLN A 202 -4.65 5.40 -21.39
CA GLN A 202 -4.76 6.43 -22.42
C GLN A 202 -5.73 6.07 -23.55
N GLU A 203 -6.06 4.79 -23.70
CA GLU A 203 -7.05 4.32 -24.68
C GLU A 203 -8.47 4.78 -24.28
N ASN A 204 -9.31 5.07 -25.28
CA ASN A 204 -10.70 5.48 -25.08
C ASN A 204 -11.69 4.45 -25.60
N SER A 205 -11.30 3.61 -26.57
CA SER A 205 -12.12 2.53 -27.10
C SER A 205 -12.15 1.35 -26.13
N ILE A 206 -13.34 0.96 -25.69
CA ILE A 206 -13.54 -0.18 -24.80
C ILE A 206 -12.98 -1.49 -25.39
N ASN A 207 -13.21 -1.73 -26.68
CA ASN A 207 -12.72 -2.95 -27.36
C ASN A 207 -11.19 -3.02 -27.38
N LYS A 208 -10.52 -1.89 -27.59
CA LYS A 208 -9.06 -1.83 -27.51
C LYS A 208 -8.57 -1.96 -26.08
N LYS A 209 -9.23 -1.32 -25.10
CA LYS A 209 -8.91 -1.51 -23.67
C LYS A 209 -8.97 -2.98 -23.26
N ILE A 210 -9.98 -3.72 -23.71
CA ILE A 210 -10.11 -5.15 -23.42
C ILE A 210 -8.94 -5.94 -24.01
N THR A 211 -8.50 -5.59 -25.21
CA THR A 211 -7.33 -6.22 -25.85
C THR A 211 -6.07 -5.96 -25.03
N ILE A 212 -5.78 -4.71 -24.69
CA ILE A 212 -4.63 -4.33 -23.87
C ILE A 212 -4.72 -4.97 -22.46
N LEU A 213 -5.92 -5.05 -21.89
CA LEU A 213 -6.15 -5.69 -20.59
C LEU A 213 -5.76 -7.18 -20.61
N LEU A 214 -6.04 -7.90 -21.70
CA LEU A 214 -5.60 -9.29 -21.87
C LEU A 214 -4.08 -9.36 -21.96
N GLU A 215 -3.41 -8.44 -22.64
CA GLU A 215 -1.95 -8.38 -22.70
C GLU A 215 -1.33 -8.17 -21.32
N ILE A 216 -1.89 -7.27 -20.51
CA ILE A 216 -1.47 -7.05 -19.12
C ILE A 216 -1.70 -8.31 -18.27
N LEU A 217 -2.88 -8.94 -18.41
CA LEU A 217 -3.23 -10.18 -17.71
C LEU A 217 -2.24 -11.30 -18.03
N ASP A 218 -1.95 -11.50 -19.32
CA ASP A 218 -1.01 -12.50 -19.80
C ASP A 218 0.41 -12.21 -19.31
N TYR A 219 0.86 -10.96 -19.39
CA TYR A 219 2.16 -10.54 -18.89
C TYR A 219 2.32 -10.89 -17.40
N VAL A 220 1.33 -10.53 -16.57
CA VAL A 220 1.37 -10.75 -15.12
C VAL A 220 1.30 -12.23 -14.76
N LEU A 221 0.51 -13.03 -15.47
CA LEU A 221 0.29 -14.44 -15.12
C LEU A 221 1.27 -15.42 -15.77
N LYS A 222 1.88 -15.06 -16.90
CA LYS A 222 2.78 -15.97 -17.65
C LYS A 222 3.94 -16.52 -16.81
N PRO A 223 4.65 -15.74 -15.96
CA PRO A 223 5.68 -16.28 -15.08
C PRO A 223 5.18 -17.33 -14.08
N PHE A 224 3.87 -17.35 -13.82
CA PHE A 224 3.22 -18.23 -12.85
C PHE A 224 2.35 -19.31 -13.51
N GLY A 225 2.62 -19.63 -14.78
CA GLY A 225 1.93 -20.67 -15.54
C GLY A 225 0.74 -20.20 -16.38
N GLY A 226 0.58 -18.88 -16.58
CA GLY A 226 -0.49 -18.29 -17.39
C GLY A 226 -1.86 -18.39 -16.73
N TYR A 227 -2.91 -17.96 -17.44
CA TYR A 227 -4.28 -18.07 -16.93
C TYR A 227 -4.73 -19.53 -16.75
N LEU A 228 -5.67 -19.74 -15.84
CA LEU A 228 -6.29 -21.05 -15.59
C LEU A 228 -7.77 -20.98 -16.00
N LYS A 229 -8.14 -21.63 -17.11
CA LYS A 229 -9.51 -21.54 -17.68
C LYS A 229 -10.55 -22.31 -16.88
N TYR A 230 -10.14 -23.43 -16.29
CA TYR A 230 -11.02 -24.38 -15.63
C TYR A 230 -10.55 -24.66 -14.21
N TRP A 231 -11.51 -24.72 -13.29
CA TRP A 231 -11.25 -25.16 -11.92
C TRP A 231 -11.68 -26.62 -11.77
N ASN A 232 -10.71 -27.51 -11.59
CA ASN A 232 -11.02 -28.90 -11.28
C ASN A 232 -11.67 -28.99 -9.90
N ARG A 233 -12.63 -29.90 -9.72
CA ARG A 233 -13.30 -30.11 -8.43
C ARG A 233 -12.27 -30.34 -7.33
N GLY A 234 -12.29 -29.49 -6.31
CA GLY A 234 -11.28 -29.49 -5.25
C GLY A 234 -11.51 -28.34 -4.27
N LYS A 235 -10.53 -28.09 -3.40
CA LYS A 235 -10.59 -27.01 -2.42
C LYS A 235 -10.67 -25.67 -3.12
N PHE A 236 -11.78 -24.95 -2.95
CA PHE A 236 -11.96 -23.60 -3.44
C PHE A 236 -11.76 -22.61 -2.29
N LEU A 237 -11.07 -21.50 -2.53
CA LEU A 237 -10.87 -20.48 -1.52
C LEU A 237 -12.15 -19.65 -1.38
N LEU A 238 -12.91 -19.89 -0.30
CA LEU A 238 -13.93 -18.96 0.17
C LEU A 238 -13.17 -17.79 0.80
N LYS A 239 -13.25 -16.61 0.16
CA LYS A 239 -12.74 -15.36 0.72
C LYS A 239 -13.88 -14.60 1.38
#